data_AF-A0ABD1JVE0-F1
#
_entry.id   AF-A0ABD1JVE0-F1
#
_cell.length_a   1.000
_cell.length_b   1.000
_cell.length_c   1.000
_cell.angle_alpha   90.00
_cell.angle_beta   90.00
_cell.angle_gamma   90.00
#
_symmetry.space_group_name_H-M   'P 1'
#
loop_
_entity.id
_entity.type
_entity.pdbx_description
1 polymer ?
#
loop_
_entity_poly.entity_id
_entity_poly.type
_entity_poly.pdbx_seq_one_letter_code
_entity_poly.pdbx_strand_id
1 'polypeptide(L)'
;MSLGGAANRPFYRIVAAYNKRARDSKYIEQLGSYDPLPNIHNEKLVALNYDRIKYWIGCGAHPTKPVAKLLGLAGFFPLHPMTVTEAERRRKKAELEAAAAASERPEEAKESQLEQ
;
A
#
# COMPACT_ATOMS: atom_id res chain seq x y z
N MET A 1 -1.26 -2.97 -12.87
CA MET A 1 -0.93 -1.55 -12.65
C MET A 1 0.27 -1.22 -13.51
N SER A 2 0.20 -0.10 -14.24
CA SER A 2 1.35 0.47 -14.96
C SER A 2 1.94 1.59 -14.11
N LEU A 3 3.26 1.65 -14.03
CA LEU A 3 3.99 2.74 -13.37
C LEU A 3 4.25 3.83 -14.41
N GLY A 4 3.90 5.06 -14.05
CA GLY A 4 4.28 6.26 -14.77
C GLY A 4 4.79 7.32 -13.80
N GLY A 5 4.92 8.54 -14.31
CA GLY A 5 5.48 9.66 -13.58
C GLY A 5 6.98 9.84 -13.83
N ALA A 6 7.56 10.80 -13.11
CA ALA A 6 8.99 11.13 -13.21
C ALA A 6 9.79 10.36 -12.15
N ALA A 7 11.12 10.45 -12.23
CA ALA A 7 12.00 9.95 -11.17
C ALA A 7 11.59 10.54 -9.82
N ASN A 8 11.51 9.70 -8.78
CA ASN A 8 11.04 10.07 -7.42
C ASN A 8 9.61 10.63 -7.33
N ARG A 9 8.83 10.58 -8.43
CA ARG A 9 7.42 10.99 -8.48
C ARG A 9 6.58 9.88 -9.11
N PRO A 10 6.34 8.77 -8.38
CA PRO A 10 5.57 7.65 -8.92
C PRO A 10 4.08 8.01 -9.08
N PHE A 11 3.51 7.66 -10.23
CA PHE A 11 2.08 7.73 -10.48
C PHE A 11 1.60 6.41 -11.08
N TYR A 12 0.57 5.80 -10.53
CA TYR A 12 0.12 4.49 -10.99
C TYR A 12 -1.20 4.58 -11.76
N ARG A 13 -1.25 3.90 -12.90
CA ARG A 13 -2.49 3.68 -13.64
C ARG A 13 -3.01 2.27 -13.36
N ILE A 14 -4.29 2.16 -13.02
CA ILE A 14 -4.98 0.89 -12.86
C ILE A 14 -5.54 0.53 -14.22
N VAL A 15 -5.05 -0.55 -14.80
CA VAL A 15 -5.29 -0.92 -16.20
C VAL A 15 -5.64 -2.39 -16.32
N ALA A 16 -6.51 -2.71 -17.27
CA ALA A 16 -6.74 -4.06 -17.76
C ALA A 16 -5.72 -4.35 -18.88
N ALA A 17 -4.89 -5.36 -18.68
CA ALA A 17 -3.87 -5.77 -19.64
C ALA A 17 -3.66 -7.28 -19.59
N TYR A 18 -3.10 -7.84 -20.66
CA TYR A 18 -2.70 -9.24 -20.71
C TYR A 18 -1.49 -9.51 -19.81
N ASN A 19 -1.49 -10.65 -19.12
CA ASN A 19 -0.44 -11.03 -18.16
C ASN A 19 0.97 -11.07 -18.77
N LYS A 20 1.10 -11.60 -20.01
CA LYS A 20 2.40 -11.77 -20.68
C LYS A 20 2.99 -10.49 -21.27
N ARG A 21 2.26 -9.36 -21.25
CA ARG A 21 2.74 -8.11 -21.83
C ARG A 21 3.64 -7.34 -20.86
N ALA A 22 4.55 -6.53 -21.40
CA ALA A 22 5.37 -5.64 -20.58
C ALA A 22 4.49 -4.69 -19.75
N ARG A 23 4.92 -4.39 -18.52
CA ARG A 23 4.15 -3.65 -17.50
C ARG A 23 3.57 -2.33 -18.00
N ASP A 24 4.35 -1.57 -18.77
CA ASP A 24 4.03 -0.22 -19.22
C ASP A 24 3.71 -0.17 -20.73
N SER A 25 3.37 -1.31 -21.32
CA SER A 25 2.94 -1.41 -22.72
C SER A 25 1.49 -0.96 -22.92
N LYS A 26 1.05 -0.91 -24.19
CA LYS A 26 -0.34 -0.62 -24.55
C LYS A 26 -1.28 -1.61 -23.86
N TYR A 27 -2.09 -1.08 -22.94
CA TYR A 27 -3.15 -1.78 -22.23
C TYR A 27 -4.45 -1.82 -23.05
N ILE A 28 -5.41 -2.63 -22.60
CA ILE A 28 -6.72 -2.77 -23.26
C ILE A 28 -7.61 -1.59 -22.85
N GLU A 29 -7.72 -1.35 -21.54
CA GLU A 29 -8.55 -0.30 -20.97
C GLU A 29 -7.92 0.24 -19.67
N GLN A 30 -8.07 1.54 -19.43
CA GLN A 30 -7.72 2.17 -18.15
C GLN A 30 -8.95 2.20 -17.24
N LEU A 31 -8.84 1.55 -16.08
CA LEU A 31 -9.92 1.40 -15.10
C LEU A 31 -9.84 2.44 -13.97
N GLY A 32 -8.70 3.11 -13.82
CA GLY A 32 -8.49 4.04 -12.73
C GLY A 32 -7.06 4.58 -12.62
N SER A 33 -6.81 5.28 -11.51
CA SER A 33 -5.50 5.84 -11.15
C SER A 33 -5.27 5.77 -9.65
N TYR A 34 -4.00 5.79 -9.25
CA TYR A 34 -3.56 5.82 -7.87
C TYR A 34 -2.34 6.72 -7.72
N ASP A 35 -2.47 7.76 -6.89
CA ASP A 35 -1.37 8.60 -6.45
C ASP A 35 -0.90 8.14 -5.06
N PRO A 36 0.31 7.57 -4.93
CA PRO A 36 0.84 7.13 -3.64
C PRO A 36 1.30 8.30 -2.78
N LEU A 37 1.58 9.46 -3.37
CA LEU A 37 2.06 10.62 -2.64
C LEU A 37 0.87 11.40 -2.08
N PRO A 38 0.95 11.81 -0.79
CA PRO A 38 -0.09 12.62 -0.21
C PRO A 38 -0.18 13.98 -0.91
N ASN A 39 -1.42 14.45 -1.10
CA ASN A 39 -1.68 15.81 -1.55
C ASN A 39 -1.46 16.82 -0.39
N ILE A 40 -1.79 18.09 -0.63
CA ILE A 40 -1.71 19.18 0.37
C ILE A 40 -2.58 18.88 1.60
N HIS A 41 -3.66 18.13 1.43
CA HIS A 41 -4.58 17.70 2.49
C HIS A 41 -4.17 16.37 3.16
N ASN A 42 -2.99 15.86 2.85
CA ASN A 42 -2.45 14.60 3.35
C ASN A 42 -3.25 13.34 2.94
N GLU A 43 -3.96 13.41 1.82
CA GLU A 43 -4.78 12.34 1.27
C GLU A 43 -4.07 11.65 0.10
N LYS A 44 -4.27 10.34 -0.03
CA LYS A 44 -3.82 9.55 -1.19
C LYS A 44 -4.99 9.32 -2.12
N LEU A 45 -4.89 9.85 -3.34
CA LEU A 45 -6.00 9.84 -4.28
C LEU A 45 -6.05 8.52 -5.05
N VAL A 46 -7.23 7.90 -5.06
CA VAL A 46 -7.51 6.69 -5.84
C VAL A 46 -8.79 6.91 -6.62
N ALA A 47 -8.70 6.84 -7.95
CA ALA A 47 -9.88 6.86 -8.82
C ALA A 47 -10.13 5.45 -9.35
N LEU A 48 -11.35 4.95 -9.17
CA LEU A 48 -11.76 3.61 -9.59
C LEU A 48 -13.08 3.68 -10.36
N ASN A 49 -13.10 3.10 -11.57
CA ASN A 49 -14.34 2.86 -12.30
C ASN A 49 -14.93 1.50 -11.89
N TYR A 50 -15.84 1.51 -10.92
CA TYR A 50 -16.41 0.28 -10.37
C TYR A 50 -17.21 -0.54 -11.38
N ASP A 51 -17.92 0.11 -12.31
CA ASP A 51 -18.70 -0.58 -13.35
C ASP A 51 -17.80 -1.42 -14.26
N ARG A 52 -16.74 -0.80 -14.77
CA ARG A 52 -15.77 -1.47 -15.65
C ARG A 52 -14.96 -2.53 -14.91
N ILE A 53 -14.59 -2.27 -13.65
CA ILE A 53 -13.92 -3.27 -12.81
C ILE A 53 -14.82 -4.50 -12.63
N LYS A 54 -16.10 -4.32 -12.34
CA LYS A 54 -17.08 -5.41 -12.21
C LYS A 54 -17.22 -6.19 -13.52
N TYR A 55 -17.32 -5.50 -14.65
CA TYR A 55 -17.35 -6.12 -15.98
C TYR A 55 -16.13 -7.02 -16.22
N TRP A 56 -14.92 -6.49 -16.03
CA TRP A 56 -13.70 -7.25 -16.28
C TRP A 56 -13.52 -8.44 -15.34
N ILE A 57 -13.91 -8.30 -14.07
CA ILE A 57 -13.95 -9.44 -13.13
C ILE A 57 -14.94 -10.50 -13.61
N GLY A 58 -16.12 -10.11 -14.11
CA GLY A 58 -17.09 -11.01 -14.73
C GLY A 58 -16.56 -11.74 -15.98
N CYS A 59 -15.66 -11.12 -16.73
CA CYS A 59 -14.94 -11.73 -17.85
C CYS A 59 -13.76 -12.64 -17.42
N GLY A 60 -13.54 -12.86 -16.12
CA GLY A 60 -12.45 -13.70 -15.60
C GLY A 60 -11.11 -12.97 -15.41
N ALA A 61 -11.11 -11.63 -15.34
CA ALA A 61 -9.90 -10.88 -15.01
C ALA A 61 -9.49 -11.10 -13.55
N HIS A 62 -8.19 -11.31 -13.33
CA HIS A 62 -7.62 -11.50 -12.00
C HIS A 62 -6.95 -10.21 -11.51
N PRO A 63 -7.36 -9.63 -10.36
CA PRO A 63 -6.69 -8.45 -9.82
C PRO A 63 -5.31 -8.82 -9.26
N THR A 64 -4.33 -7.94 -9.45
CA THR A 64 -3.01 -8.12 -8.82
C THR A 64 -3.08 -7.80 -7.32
N LYS A 65 -2.17 -8.36 -6.52
CA LYS A 65 -2.10 -8.13 -5.06
C LYS A 65 -2.30 -6.67 -4.61
N PRO A 66 -1.59 -5.66 -5.17
CA PRO A 66 -1.79 -4.27 -4.76
C PRO A 66 -3.19 -3.74 -5.13
N VAL A 67 -3.75 -4.14 -6.28
CA VAL A 67 -5.11 -3.75 -6.68
C VAL A 67 -6.15 -4.41 -5.77
N ALA A 68 -5.95 -5.66 -5.39
CA ALA A 68 -6.83 -6.35 -4.43
C ALA A 68 -6.81 -5.66 -3.06
N LYS A 69 -5.63 -5.20 -2.59
CA LYS A 69 -5.54 -4.39 -1.36
C LYS A 69 -6.30 -3.06 -1.49
N LEU A 70 -6.15 -2.35 -2.61
CA LEU A 70 -6.87 -1.10 -2.87
C LEU A 70 -8.39 -1.29 -2.91
N LEU A 71 -8.87 -2.33 -3.61
CA LEU A 71 -10.30 -2.67 -3.67
C LEU A 71 -10.85 -3.10 -2.31
N GLY A 72 -10.04 -3.77 -1.49
CA GLY A 72 -10.40 -4.10 -0.11
C GLY A 72 -10.54 -2.86 0.78
N LEU A 73 -9.62 -1.90 0.66
CA LEU A 73 -9.69 -0.63 1.38
C LEU A 73 -10.88 0.23 0.92
N ALA A 74 -11.25 0.17 -0.36
CA ALA A 74 -12.40 0.86 -0.91
C ALA A 74 -13.76 0.22 -0.52
N GLY A 75 -13.75 -0.94 0.14
CA GLY A 75 -14.96 -1.67 0.52
C GLY A 75 -15.63 -2.44 -0.63
N PHE A 76 -14.99 -2.53 -1.81
CA PHE A 76 -15.52 -3.30 -2.94
C PHE A 76 -15.26 -4.81 -2.77
N PHE A 77 -14.13 -5.17 -2.17
CA PHE A 77 -13.78 -6.54 -1.79
C PHE A 77 -13.60 -6.66 -0.27
N PRO A 78 -13.63 -7.88 0.30
CA PRO A 78 -13.15 -8.08 1.65
C PRO A 78 -11.68 -7.69 1.75
N LEU A 79 -11.27 -7.28 2.96
CA LEU A 79 -9.89 -6.91 3.21
C LEU A 79 -8.95 -8.09 2.91
N HIS A 80 -7.93 -7.85 2.08
CA HIS A 80 -6.99 -8.90 1.71
C HIS A 80 -6.30 -9.47 2.97
N PRO A 81 -6.14 -10.81 3.12
CA PRO A 81 -5.65 -11.42 4.36
C PRO A 81 -4.28 -10.90 4.79
N MET A 82 -3.39 -10.65 3.81
CA MET A 82 -2.06 -10.11 4.10
C MET A 82 -2.09 -8.69 4.69
N THR A 83 -3.15 -7.91 4.45
CA THR A 83 -3.28 -6.57 5.05
C THR A 83 -3.47 -6.66 6.56
N VAL A 84 -4.23 -7.66 7.03
CA VAL A 84 -4.45 -7.91 8.47
C VAL A 84 -3.16 -8.42 9.12
N THR A 85 -2.54 -9.43 8.52
CA THR A 85 -1.30 -10.01 9.09
C THR A 85 -0.13 -9.02 9.07
N GLU A 86 -0.02 -8.16 8.05
CA GLU A 86 0.96 -7.07 8.02
C GLU A 86 0.71 -6.07 9.16
N ALA A 87 -0.54 -5.76 9.48
CA ALA A 87 -0.89 -4.87 10.58
C ALA A 87 -0.52 -5.48 11.95
N GLU A 88 -0.82 -6.77 12.16
CA GLU A 88 -0.43 -7.50 13.37
C GLU A 88 1.09 -7.54 13.56
N ARG A 89 1.83 -7.84 12.49
CA ARG A 89 3.30 -7.84 12.50
C ARG A 89 3.87 -6.47 12.86
N ARG A 90 3.29 -5.38 12.32
CA ARG A 90 3.71 -4.02 12.64
C ARG A 90 3.45 -3.66 14.10
N ARG A 91 2.30 -4.05 14.66
CA ARG A 91 1.98 -3.82 16.08
C ARG A 91 2.98 -4.55 16.99
N LYS A 92 3.20 -5.85 16.75
CA LYS A 92 4.17 -6.64 17.51
C LYS A 92 5.59 -6.07 17.42
N LYS A 93 6.00 -5.62 16.23
CA LYS A 93 7.30 -4.98 16.04
C LYS A 93 7.41 -3.67 16.85
N ALA A 94 6.39 -2.82 16.80
CA ALA A 94 6.36 -1.57 17.55
C ALA A 94 6.40 -1.82 19.08
N GLU A 95 5.72 -2.85 19.58
CA GLU A 95 5.77 -3.27 20.99
C GLU A 95 7.19 -3.71 21.39
N LEU A 96 7.86 -4.53 20.56
CA LEU A 96 9.24 -4.97 20.81
C LEU A 96 10.23 -3.80 20.78
N GLU A 97 10.08 -2.86 19.82
CA GLU A 97 10.91 -1.65 19.73
C GLU A 97 10.66 -0.72 20.94
N ALA A 98 9.41 -0.57 21.37
CA ALA A 98 9.08 0.20 22.56
C ALA A 98 9.66 -0.44 23.85
N ALA A 99 9.65 -1.77 23.95
CA ALA A 99 10.26 -2.49 25.06
C ALA A 99 11.79 -2.33 25.07
N ALA A 100 12.45 -2.46 23.92
CA ALA A 100 13.90 -2.25 23.79
C ALA A 100 14.30 -0.80 24.15
N ALA A 101 13.56 0.20 23.64
CA ALA A 101 13.81 1.61 23.95
C ALA A 101 13.49 1.98 25.41
N ALA A 102 12.76 1.14 26.15
CA ALA A 102 12.48 1.32 27.57
C ALA A 102 13.50 0.60 28.47
N SER A 103 14.22 -0.41 27.96
CA SER A 103 15.33 -1.05 28.68
C SER A 103 16.67 -0.32 28.52
N GLU A 104 16.86 0.45 27.44
CA GLU A 104 18.09 1.25 27.23
C GLU A 104 18.07 2.58 28.02
N ARG A 105 16.90 3.22 28.17
CA ARG A 105 16.71 4.44 28.98
C ARG A 105 17.10 4.34 30.48
N PRO A 106 16.93 3.22 31.18
CA PRO A 106 17.32 3.09 32.59
C PRO A 106 18.84 2.89 32.82
N GLU A 107 19.65 2.62 31.80
CA GLU A 107 21.13 2.60 31.94
C GLU A 107 21.74 4.01 31.87
N GLU A 108 21.32 4.85 30.91
CA GLU A 108 21.80 6.24 30.79
C GLU A 108 21.47 7.11 32.03
N ALA A 109 20.35 6.83 32.70
CA ALA A 109 19.94 7.52 33.94
C ALA A 109 20.77 7.10 35.18
N LYS A 110 21.50 5.98 35.13
CA LYS A 110 22.36 5.52 36.22
C LYS A 110 23.80 6.01 36.06
N GLU A 111 24.31 6.09 34.84
CA GLU A 111 25.65 6.66 34.56
C GLU A 111 25.72 8.15 34.89
N SER A 112 24.66 8.91 34.58
CA SER A 112 24.58 10.34 34.89
C SER A 112 24.50 10.69 36.40
N GLN A 113 24.26 9.71 37.28
CA GLN A 113 24.25 9.89 38.74
C GLN A 113 25.56 9.48 39.43
N LEU A 114 26.51 8.84 38.71
CA LEU A 114 27.79 8.40 39.27
C LEU A 114 28.93 9.43 39.08
N GLU A 115 28.76 10.42 38.19
CA GLU A 115 29.75 11.46 37.89
C GLU A 115 29.59 12.77 38.72
N GLN A 116 28.70 12.80 39.74
CA GLN A 116 28.55 13.95 40.67
C GLN A 116 29.03 13.63 42.09
#